data_AF-A0A4Y9MA24-F1
#
_entry.id   AF-A0A4Y9MA24-F1
#
_cell.length_a   1.000
_cell.length_b   1.000
_cell.length_c   1.000
_cell.angle_alpha   90.00
_cell.angle_beta   90.00
_cell.angle_gamma   90.00
#
_symmetry.space_group_name_H-M   'P 1'
#
loop_
_entity.id
_entity.type
_entity.pdbx_description
1 polymer ?
#
loop_
_entity_poly.entity_id
_entity_poly.type
_entity_poly.pdbx_seq_one_letter_code
_entity_poly.pdbx_strand_id
1 'polypeptide(L)'
;VLRLPWPAEGRPPEGFATEVVLPLRAGSRAAVRAGLEELTAELLLALPGLAAADVVLDGAVRSLSARYRRDEVELTDGDRTTTWRLERRDGVLPTELLAERPVEERDRRAWALTWAVPLDDAGRPVPLPLPQRVHGPTPSDEPLTLPARLIAPFSLGPDRRHVLPGPVTDELVAAAAGAYADLLAGLAGDAAVLALVPRIGLAGAELDAALCTAALDRLREAAWLPVTGADGGRQP
;
A
#
# COMPACT_ATOMS: atom_id res chain seq x y z
N VAL A 1 21.67 -6.11 -14.24
CA VAL A 1 21.45 -7.51 -14.71
C VAL A 1 20.76 -8.29 -13.60
N LEU A 2 19.44 -8.50 -13.70
CA LEU A 2 18.75 -9.50 -12.89
C LEU A 2 19.23 -10.88 -13.35
N ARG A 3 19.90 -11.63 -12.47
CA ARG A 3 20.24 -13.02 -12.78
C ARG A 3 18.99 -13.86 -12.53
N LEU A 4 18.55 -14.59 -13.55
CA LEU A 4 17.54 -15.62 -13.34
C LEU A 4 18.13 -16.69 -12.41
N PRO A 5 17.31 -17.29 -11.53
CA PRO A 5 17.76 -18.40 -10.69
C PRO A 5 18.27 -19.55 -11.56
N TRP A 6 19.33 -20.21 -11.12
CA TRP A 6 19.79 -21.45 -11.76
C TRP A 6 18.78 -22.58 -11.50
N PRO A 7 18.66 -23.55 -12.42
CA PRO A 7 17.90 -24.77 -12.14
C PRO A 7 18.43 -25.43 -10.86
N ALA A 8 17.54 -25.75 -9.92
CA ALA A 8 17.86 -26.57 -8.76
C ALA A 8 17.56 -28.04 -9.06
N GLU A 9 18.33 -28.95 -8.46
CA GLU A 9 18.02 -30.37 -8.50
C GLU A 9 16.81 -30.67 -7.61
N GLY A 10 15.95 -31.60 -8.03
CA GLY A 10 14.76 -32.01 -7.28
C GLY A 10 13.44 -31.60 -7.92
N ARG A 11 12.36 -31.74 -7.16
CA ARG A 11 11.01 -31.29 -7.53
C ARG A 11 10.49 -30.42 -6.40
N PRO A 12 9.70 -29.38 -6.70
CA PRO A 12 9.05 -28.60 -5.67
C PRO A 12 8.25 -29.50 -4.70
N PRO A 13 8.08 -29.07 -3.43
CA PRO A 13 7.24 -29.77 -2.48
C PRO A 13 5.83 -30.02 -3.03
N GLU A 14 5.19 -31.10 -2.55
CA GLU A 14 3.82 -31.42 -2.96
C GLU A 14 2.88 -30.23 -2.74
N GLY A 15 2.04 -29.95 -3.74
CA GLY A 15 1.14 -28.79 -3.74
C GLY A 15 1.76 -27.50 -4.30
N PHE A 16 3.07 -27.46 -4.58
CA PHE A 16 3.74 -26.28 -5.16
C PHE A 16 4.19 -26.52 -6.60
N ALA A 17 4.07 -25.48 -7.43
CA ALA A 17 4.54 -25.50 -8.82
C ALA A 17 6.02 -25.07 -8.96
N THR A 18 6.58 -24.42 -7.94
CA THR A 18 7.92 -23.83 -7.98
C THR A 18 8.55 -23.83 -6.60
N GLU A 19 9.85 -24.12 -6.53
CA GLU A 19 10.67 -23.98 -5.34
C GLU A 19 11.85 -23.07 -5.63
N VAL A 20 12.14 -22.15 -4.71
CA VAL A 20 13.29 -21.25 -4.79
C VAL A 20 14.13 -21.43 -3.54
N VAL A 21 15.34 -21.98 -3.70
CA VAL A 21 16.29 -22.16 -2.60
C VAL A 21 17.32 -21.04 -2.64
N LEU A 22 17.43 -20.27 -1.56
CA LEU A 22 18.39 -19.17 -1.42
C LEU A 22 19.41 -19.51 -0.33
N PRO A 23 20.62 -19.97 -0.69
CA PRO A 23 21.67 -20.25 0.28
C PRO A 23 22.04 -18.99 1.08
N LEU A 24 22.01 -19.11 2.41
CA LEU A 24 22.36 -18.00 3.29
C LEU A 24 23.85 -17.73 3.28
N ARG A 25 24.23 -16.46 3.30
CA ARG A 25 25.62 -16.06 3.49
C ARG A 25 26.03 -16.33 4.94
N ALA A 26 27.32 -16.59 5.16
CA ALA A 26 27.85 -16.73 6.52
C ALA A 26 27.49 -15.48 7.36
N GLY A 27 26.95 -15.71 8.56
CA GLY A 27 26.50 -14.64 9.47
C GLY A 27 25.12 -14.02 9.16
N SER A 28 24.42 -14.38 8.07
CA SER A 28 23.13 -13.74 7.72
C SER A 28 21.90 -14.38 8.36
N ARG A 29 22.05 -15.51 9.07
CA ARG A 29 20.92 -16.30 9.61
C ARG A 29 20.03 -15.49 10.55
N ALA A 30 20.63 -14.72 11.48
CA ALA A 30 19.87 -13.92 12.43
C ALA A 30 19.05 -12.82 11.74
N ALA A 31 19.64 -12.13 10.77
CA ALA A 31 18.96 -11.07 10.02
C ALA A 31 17.80 -11.61 9.16
N VAL A 32 17.99 -12.77 8.51
CA VAL A 32 16.92 -13.41 7.73
C VAL A 32 15.79 -13.89 8.63
N ARG A 33 16.11 -14.47 9.79
CA ARG A 33 15.10 -14.84 10.79
C ARG A 33 14.29 -13.61 11.21
N ALA A 34 14.96 -12.53 11.62
CA ALA A 34 14.30 -11.31 12.04
C ALA A 34 13.37 -10.76 10.93
N GLY A 35 13.84 -10.71 9.67
CA GLY A 35 13.01 -10.25 8.56
C GLY A 35 11.78 -11.13 8.28
N LEU A 36 11.87 -12.45 8.50
CA LEU A 36 10.72 -13.36 8.40
C LEU A 36 9.75 -13.21 9.58
N GLU A 37 10.26 -12.94 10.78
CA GLU A 37 9.46 -12.66 11.97
C GLU A 37 8.73 -11.31 11.85
N GLU A 38 9.38 -10.29 11.27
CA GLU A 38 8.84 -8.95 11.03
C GLU A 38 7.86 -8.88 9.85
N LEU A 39 7.78 -9.92 9.02
CA LEU A 39 6.84 -9.96 7.89
C LEU A 39 5.41 -9.86 8.41
N THR A 40 4.57 -9.03 7.81
CA THR A 40 3.17 -8.84 8.24
C THR A 40 2.19 -9.07 7.09
N ALA A 41 0.92 -9.33 7.41
CA ALA A 41 -0.11 -9.61 6.40
C ALA A 41 -0.39 -8.41 5.48
N GLU A 42 -0.04 -7.18 5.88
CA GLU A 42 -0.11 -5.97 5.08
C GLU A 42 0.72 -6.05 3.79
N LEU A 43 1.75 -6.91 3.74
CA LEU A 43 2.46 -7.22 2.49
C LEU A 43 1.49 -7.67 1.38
N LEU A 44 0.45 -8.43 1.73
CA LEU A 44 -0.51 -8.97 0.77
C LEU A 44 -1.37 -7.89 0.11
N LEU A 45 -1.43 -6.68 0.68
CA LEU A 45 -2.06 -5.52 0.02
C LEU A 45 -1.31 -5.12 -1.26
N ALA A 46 0.01 -5.30 -1.29
CA ALA A 46 0.85 -4.98 -2.44
C ALA A 46 0.98 -6.14 -3.44
N LEU A 47 0.45 -7.32 -3.09
CA LEU A 47 0.53 -8.55 -3.87
C LEU A 47 -0.88 -9.15 -4.07
N PRO A 48 -1.78 -8.48 -4.82
CA PRO A 48 -3.17 -8.92 -4.95
C PRO A 48 -3.33 -10.31 -5.59
N GLY A 49 -2.30 -10.80 -6.31
CA GLY A 49 -2.26 -12.16 -6.85
C GLY A 49 -1.84 -13.24 -5.85
N LEU A 50 -1.44 -12.88 -4.63
CA LEU A 50 -1.00 -13.80 -3.58
C LEU A 50 -2.06 -13.90 -2.48
N ALA A 51 -2.74 -15.04 -2.40
CA ALA A 51 -3.82 -15.26 -1.44
C ALA A 51 -3.33 -15.48 0.00
N ALA A 52 -2.19 -16.16 0.15
CA ALA A 52 -1.61 -16.49 1.44
C ALA A 52 -0.09 -16.72 1.32
N ALA A 53 0.60 -16.62 2.45
CA ALA A 53 1.99 -16.97 2.62
C ALA A 53 2.21 -17.63 4.00
N ASP A 54 2.85 -18.80 4.01
CA ASP A 54 3.22 -19.48 5.24
C ASP A 54 4.69 -19.20 5.57
N VAL A 55 4.94 -18.66 6.77
CA VAL A 55 6.27 -18.46 7.32
C VAL A 55 6.60 -19.62 8.25
N VAL A 56 7.57 -20.45 7.87
CA VAL A 56 7.99 -21.62 8.64
C VAL A 56 9.36 -21.36 9.28
N LEU A 57 9.39 -21.27 10.61
CA LEU A 57 10.61 -21.06 11.39
C LEU A 57 10.73 -22.15 12.46
N ASP A 58 11.83 -22.91 12.41
CA ASP A 58 12.11 -24.01 13.34
C ASP A 58 10.95 -25.01 13.52
N GLY A 59 10.18 -25.25 12.45
CA GLY A 59 9.03 -26.15 12.43
C GLY A 59 7.70 -25.53 12.89
N ALA A 60 7.71 -24.30 13.42
CA ALA A 60 6.50 -23.55 13.68
C ALA A 60 6.02 -22.86 12.41
N VAL A 61 4.72 -22.93 12.13
CA VAL A 61 4.08 -22.32 10.95
C VAL A 61 3.24 -21.14 11.41
N ARG A 62 3.46 -19.98 10.76
CA ARG A 62 2.64 -18.78 10.90
C ARG A 62 2.10 -18.40 9.52
N SER A 63 0.78 -18.42 9.36
CA SER A 63 0.12 -18.13 8.09
C SER A 63 -0.28 -16.66 8.02
N LEU A 64 0.03 -16.04 6.88
CA LEU A 64 -0.47 -14.73 6.47
C LEU A 64 -1.49 -14.94 5.36
N SER A 65 -2.66 -14.31 5.41
CA SER A 65 -3.64 -14.42 4.31
C SER A 65 -4.44 -13.14 4.12
N ALA A 66 -4.95 -12.96 2.90
CA ALA A 66 -5.79 -11.84 2.52
C ALA A 66 -7.08 -12.34 1.87
N ARG A 67 -8.23 -11.91 2.40
CA ARG A 67 -9.54 -12.19 1.81
C ARG A 67 -10.19 -10.88 1.40
N TYR A 68 -10.21 -10.64 0.10
CA TYR A 68 -10.80 -9.45 -0.48
C TYR A 68 -12.32 -9.53 -0.58
N ARG A 69 -13.01 -8.46 -0.21
CA ARG A 69 -14.46 -8.28 -0.34
C ARG A 69 -14.76 -6.87 -0.83
N ARG A 70 -15.03 -6.72 -2.13
CA ARG A 70 -15.30 -5.43 -2.78
C ARG A 70 -14.21 -4.37 -2.46
N ASP A 71 -14.50 -3.48 -1.52
CA ASP A 71 -13.73 -2.34 -1.06
C ASP A 71 -13.10 -2.57 0.32
N GLU A 72 -13.13 -3.80 0.81
CA GLU A 72 -12.49 -4.24 2.04
C GLU A 72 -11.59 -5.46 1.84
N VAL A 73 -10.69 -5.67 2.78
CA VAL A 73 -9.90 -6.89 2.89
C VAL A 73 -9.74 -7.29 4.35
N GLU A 74 -9.95 -8.57 4.63
CA GLU A 74 -9.55 -9.17 5.89
C GLU A 74 -8.13 -9.68 5.75
N LEU A 75 -7.21 -9.13 6.54
CA LEU A 75 -5.84 -9.58 6.65
C LEU A 75 -5.73 -10.44 7.91
N THR A 76 -5.28 -11.69 7.75
CA THR A 76 -5.00 -12.59 8.87
C THR A 76 -3.50 -12.78 9.01
N ASP A 77 -3.01 -12.62 10.23
CA ASP A 77 -1.63 -12.89 10.64
C ASP A 77 -1.64 -13.82 11.86
N GLY A 78 -1.42 -15.10 11.62
CA GLY A 78 -1.57 -16.14 12.63
C GLY A 78 -3.02 -16.24 13.09
N ASP A 79 -3.28 -15.92 14.35
CA ASP A 79 -4.61 -15.92 14.99
C ASP A 79 -5.28 -14.54 14.97
N ARG A 80 -4.59 -13.49 14.52
CA ARG A 80 -5.11 -12.12 14.47
C ARG A 80 -5.68 -11.81 13.11
N THR A 81 -6.90 -11.27 13.07
CA THR A 81 -7.55 -10.80 11.84
C THR A 81 -7.89 -9.32 11.99
N THR A 82 -7.54 -8.53 10.98
CA THR A 82 -7.88 -7.10 10.90
C THR A 82 -8.56 -6.82 9.58
N THR A 83 -9.67 -6.10 9.62
CA THR A 83 -10.36 -5.61 8.41
C THR A 83 -9.76 -4.28 7.98
N TRP A 84 -9.55 -4.10 6.69
CA TRP A 84 -9.04 -2.87 6.10
C TRP A 84 -9.98 -2.38 5.01
N ARG A 85 -10.23 -1.07 5.00
CA ARG A 85 -10.88 -0.36 3.90
C ARG A 85 -9.85 -0.05 2.83
N LEU A 86 -10.20 -0.28 1.56
CA LEU A 86 -9.36 -0.05 0.40
C LEU A 86 -10.01 0.92 -0.58
N GLU A 87 -9.17 1.69 -1.26
CA GLU A 87 -9.52 2.38 -2.49
C GLU A 87 -8.44 2.12 -3.52
N ARG A 88 -8.84 1.67 -4.71
CA ARG A 88 -7.91 1.22 -5.75
C ARG A 88 -8.15 1.97 -7.03
N ARG A 89 -7.07 2.31 -7.70
CA ARG A 89 -7.13 2.83 -9.06
C ARG A 89 -6.06 2.18 -9.92
N ASP A 90 -6.39 1.99 -11.17
CA ASP A 90 -5.46 1.58 -12.21
C ASP A 90 -5.61 2.45 -13.44
N GLY A 91 -4.62 2.38 -14.31
CA GLY A 91 -4.61 3.14 -15.53
C GLY A 91 -3.42 2.80 -16.40
N VAL A 92 -3.27 3.57 -17.47
CA VAL A 92 -2.19 3.42 -18.44
C VAL A 92 -1.54 4.78 -18.68
N LEU A 93 -0.24 4.87 -18.43
CA LEU A 93 0.53 6.09 -18.69
C LEU A 93 0.51 6.43 -20.19
N PRO A 94 0.32 7.70 -20.57
CA PRO A 94 0.53 8.15 -21.94
C PRO A 94 1.96 7.83 -22.40
N THR A 95 2.12 7.41 -23.66
CA THR A 95 3.42 6.97 -24.20
C THR A 95 4.45 8.10 -24.14
N GLU A 96 3.99 9.33 -24.31
CA GLU A 96 4.77 10.55 -24.39
C GLU A 96 5.52 10.81 -23.06
N LEU A 97 4.91 10.45 -21.93
CA LEU A 97 5.53 10.62 -20.61
C LEU A 97 6.69 9.66 -20.37
N LEU A 98 6.79 8.59 -21.16
CA LEU A 98 7.85 7.58 -21.06
C LEU A 98 8.91 7.71 -22.15
N ALA A 99 8.77 8.68 -23.07
CA ALA A 99 9.64 8.79 -24.24
C ALA A 99 11.14 8.89 -23.88
N GLU A 100 11.47 9.53 -22.76
CA GLU A 100 12.84 9.71 -22.27
C GLU A 100 13.30 8.63 -21.26
N ARG A 101 12.42 7.68 -20.90
CA ARG A 101 12.74 6.60 -19.95
C ARG A 101 13.53 5.46 -20.60
N PRO A 102 14.23 4.62 -19.81
CA PRO A 102 14.80 3.36 -20.31
C PRO A 102 13.75 2.46 -20.98
N VAL A 103 14.18 1.62 -21.93
CA VAL A 103 13.27 0.80 -22.75
C VAL A 103 12.40 -0.15 -21.89
N GLU A 104 12.97 -0.69 -20.81
CA GLU A 104 12.27 -1.58 -19.88
C GLU A 104 11.12 -0.89 -19.13
N GLU A 105 11.19 0.43 -18.98
CA GLU A 105 10.15 1.24 -18.36
C GLU A 105 9.08 1.67 -19.37
N ARG A 106 9.46 1.87 -20.65
CA ARG A 106 8.52 2.27 -21.72
C ARG A 106 7.42 1.25 -21.98
N ASP A 107 7.75 -0.03 -21.86
CA ASP A 107 6.79 -1.12 -22.08
C ASP A 107 5.84 -1.32 -20.88
N ARG A 108 6.19 -0.79 -19.70
CA ARG A 108 5.40 -0.91 -18.46
C ARG A 108 4.54 0.33 -18.20
N ARG A 109 3.54 0.50 -19.07
CA ARG A 109 2.61 1.64 -19.02
C ARG A 109 1.47 1.47 -18.03
N ALA A 110 1.04 0.22 -17.81
CA ALA A 110 -0.02 -0.08 -16.88
C ALA A 110 0.46 0.17 -15.45
N TRP A 111 -0.35 0.86 -14.66
CA TRP A 111 -0.09 1.11 -13.25
C TRP A 111 -1.34 0.77 -12.45
N ALA A 112 -1.12 0.41 -11.19
CA ALA A 112 -2.17 0.26 -10.19
C ALA A 112 -1.67 0.84 -8.87
N LEU A 113 -2.54 1.53 -8.15
CA LEU A 113 -2.30 2.06 -6.82
C LEU A 113 -3.40 1.63 -5.86
N THR A 114 -3.07 1.61 -4.58
CA THR A 114 -4.00 1.27 -3.50
C THR A 114 -3.77 2.18 -2.31
N TRP A 115 -4.84 2.78 -1.83
CA TRP A 115 -4.91 3.30 -0.46
C TRP A 115 -5.58 2.28 0.44
N ALA A 116 -5.07 2.16 1.67
CA ALA A 116 -5.64 1.27 2.66
C ALA A 116 -5.59 1.87 4.07
N VAL A 117 -6.65 1.68 4.85
CA VAL A 117 -6.74 2.06 6.27
C VAL A 117 -7.39 0.93 7.07
N PRO A 118 -6.85 0.52 8.23
CA PRO A 118 -7.49 -0.48 9.06
C PRO A 118 -8.80 0.04 9.64
N LEU A 119 -9.73 -0.87 9.90
CA LEU A 119 -10.98 -0.61 10.59
C LEU A 119 -10.95 -1.24 11.98
N ASP A 120 -11.60 -0.61 12.95
CA ASP A 120 -11.87 -1.24 14.24
C ASP A 120 -13.07 -2.21 14.17
N ASP A 121 -13.39 -2.85 15.30
CA ASP A 121 -14.51 -3.81 15.39
C ASP A 121 -15.89 -3.19 15.09
N ALA A 122 -16.01 -1.86 15.14
CA ALA A 122 -17.21 -1.12 14.77
C ALA A 122 -17.19 -0.65 13.30
N GLY A 123 -16.18 -1.02 12.52
CA GLY A 123 -16.03 -0.63 11.12
C GLY A 123 -15.50 0.80 10.94
N ARG A 124 -14.97 1.44 11.99
CA ARG A 124 -14.50 2.83 11.93
C ARG A 124 -13.04 2.87 11.50
N PRO A 125 -12.64 3.83 10.64
CA PRO A 125 -11.25 3.93 10.20
C PRO A 125 -10.32 4.27 11.37
N VAL A 126 -9.22 3.53 11.48
CA VAL A 126 -8.15 3.74 12.45
C VAL A 126 -6.93 4.31 11.73
N PRO A 127 -6.59 5.60 11.95
CA PRO A 127 -5.43 6.22 11.31
C PRO A 127 -4.13 5.49 11.66
N LEU A 128 -3.28 5.26 10.65
CA LEU A 128 -1.97 4.63 10.88
C LEU A 128 -1.02 5.60 11.62
N PRO A 129 -0.18 5.10 12.54
CA PRO A 129 0.79 5.93 13.25
C PRO A 129 1.78 6.62 12.31
N LEU A 130 1.94 7.94 12.39
CA LEU A 130 2.89 8.68 11.55
C LEU A 130 4.33 8.64 12.12
N PRO A 131 5.38 8.76 11.27
CA PRO A 131 5.30 8.86 9.80
C PRO A 131 5.02 7.51 9.14
N GLN A 132 4.26 7.55 8.05
CA GLN A 132 4.12 6.43 7.13
C GLN A 132 5.21 6.48 6.05
N ARG A 133 5.22 5.47 5.18
CA ARG A 133 6.06 5.43 3.98
C ARG A 133 5.21 5.05 2.79
N VAL A 134 5.69 5.37 1.59
CA VAL A 134 5.13 4.86 0.34
C VAL A 134 5.65 3.44 0.09
N HIS A 135 4.77 2.55 -0.36
CA HIS A 135 5.08 1.13 -0.58
C HIS A 135 5.03 0.77 -2.07
N GLY A 136 5.96 -0.11 -2.46
CA GLY A 136 5.69 -1.11 -3.50
C GLY A 136 5.33 -2.42 -2.81
N PRO A 137 5.84 -3.58 -3.25
CA PRO A 137 5.83 -4.80 -2.44
C PRO A 137 6.61 -4.65 -1.12
N THR A 138 7.71 -3.89 -1.15
CA THR A 138 8.49 -3.55 0.04
C THR A 138 8.27 -2.07 0.40
N PRO A 139 8.41 -1.69 1.68
CA PRO A 139 8.46 -0.28 2.05
C PRO A 139 9.62 0.41 1.30
N SER A 140 9.37 1.60 0.76
CA SER A 140 10.43 2.51 0.34
C SER A 140 10.87 3.38 1.52
N ASP A 141 11.93 4.17 1.35
CA ASP A 141 12.34 5.18 2.34
C ASP A 141 11.54 6.49 2.23
N GLU A 142 10.69 6.63 1.21
CA GLU A 142 9.90 7.84 0.93
C GLU A 142 8.85 8.07 2.02
N PRO A 143 8.97 9.13 2.84
CA PRO A 143 8.05 9.39 3.94
C PRO A 143 6.66 9.79 3.43
N LEU A 144 5.66 9.55 4.27
CA LEU A 144 4.28 9.92 4.01
C LEU A 144 3.63 10.42 5.31
N THR A 145 3.05 11.61 5.27
CA THR A 145 2.37 12.25 6.40
C THR A 145 0.84 12.07 6.36
N LEU A 146 0.33 11.39 5.34
CA LEU A 146 -1.04 10.88 5.29
C LEU A 146 -1.15 9.60 6.15
N PRO A 147 -2.14 9.50 7.05
CA PRO A 147 -2.23 8.41 8.03
C PRO A 147 -2.92 7.16 7.46
N ALA A 148 -2.54 6.78 6.24
CA ALA A 148 -3.01 5.60 5.53
C ALA A 148 -1.86 4.95 4.76
N ARG A 149 -2.01 3.69 4.39
CA ARG A 149 -1.02 2.96 3.58
C ARG A 149 -1.22 3.33 2.11
N LEU A 150 -0.20 3.88 1.47
CA LEU A 150 -0.15 4.05 0.01
C LEU A 150 0.75 2.97 -0.59
N ILE A 151 0.21 2.20 -1.54
CA ILE A 151 0.96 1.32 -2.41
C ILE A 151 0.85 1.86 -3.83
N ALA A 152 1.96 2.25 -4.43
CA ALA A 152 1.98 2.85 -5.77
C ALA A 152 3.34 2.64 -6.46
N PRO A 153 3.37 2.54 -7.80
CA PRO A 153 4.58 2.19 -8.55
C PRO A 153 5.46 3.42 -8.83
N PHE A 154 5.71 4.26 -7.82
CA PHE A 154 6.61 5.41 -7.99
C PHE A 154 8.04 4.94 -8.29
N SER A 155 8.66 5.56 -9.29
CA SER A 155 10.02 5.25 -9.68
C SER A 155 11.00 5.90 -8.69
N LEU A 156 11.71 5.08 -7.92
CA LEU A 156 12.77 5.54 -7.04
C LEU A 156 14.00 5.97 -7.85
N GLY A 157 14.69 6.99 -7.36
CA GLY A 157 15.96 7.45 -7.90
C GLY A 157 17.11 6.45 -7.71
N PRO A 158 18.31 6.76 -8.22
CA PRO A 158 19.45 5.85 -8.20
C PRO A 158 19.89 5.41 -6.80
N ASP A 159 19.73 6.27 -5.80
CA ASP A 159 20.02 5.98 -4.39
C ASP A 159 18.94 5.10 -3.72
N ARG A 160 17.82 4.86 -4.41
CA ARG A 160 16.64 4.11 -3.98
C ARG A 160 15.97 4.67 -2.72
N ARG A 161 16.21 5.93 -2.39
CA ARG A 161 15.66 6.56 -1.19
C ARG A 161 14.49 7.48 -1.51
N HIS A 162 14.60 8.22 -2.60
CA HIS A 162 13.63 9.23 -2.98
C HIS A 162 13.05 9.00 -4.37
N VAL A 163 11.79 9.35 -4.54
CA VAL A 163 11.14 9.40 -5.85
C VAL A 163 11.62 10.64 -6.60
N LEU A 164 11.95 10.48 -7.87
CA LEU A 164 12.35 11.62 -8.69
C LEU A 164 11.09 12.38 -9.17
N PRO A 165 11.08 13.72 -9.11
CA PRO A 165 10.00 14.52 -9.68
C PRO A 165 9.96 14.34 -11.21
N GLY A 166 8.78 14.55 -11.80
CA GLY A 166 8.59 14.51 -13.23
C GLY A 166 7.20 14.04 -13.65
N PRO A 167 6.88 14.06 -14.95
CA PRO A 167 5.50 13.94 -15.44
C PRO A 167 4.81 12.63 -15.03
N VAL A 168 5.55 11.50 -14.99
CA VAL A 168 5.00 10.22 -14.53
C VAL A 168 4.66 10.27 -13.03
N THR A 169 5.52 10.90 -12.24
CA THR A 169 5.27 11.11 -10.81
C THR A 169 4.05 11.99 -10.61
N ASP A 170 3.91 13.06 -11.40
CA ASP A 170 2.77 13.99 -11.33
C ASP A 170 1.43 13.29 -11.66
N GLU A 171 1.39 12.45 -12.70
CA GLU A 171 0.22 11.63 -13.03
C GLU A 171 -0.16 10.67 -11.88
N LEU A 172 0.83 9.99 -11.29
CA LEU A 172 0.59 9.09 -10.16
C LEU A 172 0.15 9.83 -8.90
N VAL A 173 0.69 11.04 -8.64
CA VAL A 173 0.25 11.91 -7.54
C VAL A 173 -1.20 12.33 -7.74
N ALA A 174 -1.59 12.76 -8.94
CA ALA A 174 -2.97 13.15 -9.23
C ALA A 174 -3.94 11.97 -9.07
N ALA A 175 -3.55 10.79 -9.57
CA ALA A 175 -4.33 9.56 -9.42
C ALA A 175 -4.48 9.16 -7.93
N ALA A 176 -3.38 9.20 -7.18
CA ALA A 176 -3.35 8.88 -5.75
C ALA A 176 -4.19 9.86 -4.93
N ALA A 177 -4.11 11.16 -5.21
CA ALA A 177 -4.89 12.19 -4.53
C ALA A 177 -6.40 12.00 -4.74
N GLY A 178 -6.81 11.72 -5.98
CA GLY A 178 -8.22 11.43 -6.24
C GLY A 178 -8.70 10.14 -5.57
N ALA A 179 -7.87 9.09 -5.55
CA ALA A 179 -8.21 7.85 -4.84
C ALA A 179 -8.28 8.07 -3.32
N TYR A 180 -7.44 8.96 -2.78
CA TYR A 180 -7.51 9.32 -1.37
C TYR A 180 -8.84 10.02 -1.04
N ALA A 181 -9.28 10.96 -1.89
CA ALA A 181 -10.57 11.61 -1.72
C ALA A 181 -11.74 10.63 -1.79
N ASP A 182 -11.70 9.67 -2.72
CA ASP A 182 -12.73 8.62 -2.85
C ASP A 182 -12.75 7.68 -1.63
N LEU A 183 -11.57 7.34 -1.08
CA LEU A 183 -11.46 6.57 0.17
C LEU A 183 -12.20 7.29 1.31
N LEU A 184 -11.95 8.59 1.49
CA LEU A 184 -12.60 9.39 2.53
C LEU A 184 -14.10 9.53 2.28
N ALA A 185 -14.52 9.72 1.02
CA ALA A 185 -15.93 9.76 0.66
C ALA A 185 -16.66 8.43 0.97
N GLY A 186 -16.00 7.29 0.72
CA GLY A 186 -16.52 5.97 1.09
C GLY A 186 -16.62 5.73 2.60
N LEU A 187 -15.91 6.52 3.41
CA LEU A 187 -15.89 6.48 4.87
C LEU A 187 -16.71 7.61 5.52
N ALA A 188 -17.33 8.50 4.73
CA ALA A 188 -17.99 9.72 5.17
C ALA A 188 -19.16 9.50 6.16
N GLY A 189 -19.68 8.27 6.25
CA GLY A 189 -20.72 7.91 7.21
C GLY A 189 -20.30 7.98 8.67
N ASP A 190 -18.99 8.09 8.97
CA ASP A 190 -18.47 8.12 10.35
C ASP A 190 -17.55 9.33 10.60
N ALA A 191 -17.71 9.98 11.76
CA ALA A 191 -16.91 11.15 12.15
C ALA A 191 -15.40 10.85 12.32
N ALA A 192 -15.02 9.59 12.55
CA ALA A 192 -13.63 9.16 12.64
C ALA A 192 -12.84 9.41 11.34
N VAL A 193 -13.52 9.55 10.19
CA VAL A 193 -12.88 9.92 8.92
C VAL A 193 -12.12 11.26 9.00
N LEU A 194 -12.52 12.17 9.89
CA LEU A 194 -11.84 13.45 10.11
C LEU A 194 -10.40 13.27 10.58
N ALA A 195 -10.08 12.15 11.24
CA ALA A 195 -8.73 11.82 11.67
C ALA A 195 -7.80 11.42 10.49
N LEU A 196 -8.36 11.17 9.31
CA LEU A 196 -7.60 10.94 8.08
C LEU A 196 -7.29 12.23 7.32
N VAL A 197 -7.97 13.34 7.62
CA VAL A 197 -7.74 14.60 6.88
C VAL A 197 -6.28 15.04 7.01
N PRO A 198 -5.60 15.41 5.90
CA PRO A 198 -4.21 15.84 5.96
C PRO A 198 -4.06 17.02 6.93
N ARG A 199 -3.19 16.88 7.93
CA ARG A 199 -2.95 17.94 8.92
C ARG A 199 -1.96 18.96 8.36
N ILE A 200 -2.16 20.23 8.71
CA ILE A 200 -1.18 21.28 8.40
C ILE A 200 0.11 20.97 9.14
N GLY A 201 1.19 20.75 8.40
CA GLY A 201 2.50 20.41 8.94
C GLY A 201 3.60 20.54 7.88
N LEU A 202 4.85 20.42 8.31
CA LEU A 202 5.98 20.29 7.40
C LEU A 202 5.92 18.91 6.74
N ALA A 203 5.88 18.89 5.41
CA ALA A 203 5.99 17.65 4.65
C ALA A 203 7.31 16.94 4.95
N GLY A 204 7.29 15.61 4.93
CA GLY A 204 8.47 14.78 5.19
C GLY A 204 9.47 14.79 4.04
N ALA A 205 9.01 15.03 2.81
CA ALA A 205 9.80 15.09 1.58
C ALA A 205 8.99 15.76 0.44
N GLU A 206 9.60 15.90 -0.74
CA GLU A 206 8.98 16.51 -1.91
C GLU A 206 7.74 15.75 -2.41
N LEU A 207 7.81 14.40 -2.49
CA LEU A 207 6.67 13.60 -2.89
C LEU A 207 5.53 13.69 -1.87
N ASP A 208 5.85 13.66 -0.58
CA ASP A 208 4.88 13.83 0.50
C ASP A 208 4.16 15.18 0.38
N ALA A 209 4.91 16.27 0.13
CA ALA A 209 4.34 17.60 -0.07
C ALA A 209 3.37 17.62 -1.27
N ALA A 210 3.75 16.98 -2.38
CA ALA A 210 2.92 16.89 -3.58
C ALA A 210 1.63 16.08 -3.32
N LEU A 211 1.73 14.92 -2.67
CA LEU A 211 0.60 14.07 -2.31
C LEU A 211 -0.36 14.78 -1.35
N CYS A 212 0.15 15.41 -0.29
CA CYS A 212 -0.70 16.13 0.67
C CYS A 212 -1.41 17.33 0.02
N THR A 213 -0.70 18.12 -0.79
CA THR A 213 -1.28 19.27 -1.49
C THR A 213 -2.38 18.82 -2.43
N ALA A 214 -2.10 17.85 -3.30
CA ALA A 214 -3.06 17.33 -4.26
C ALA A 214 -4.26 16.68 -3.55
N ALA A 215 -4.05 15.93 -2.46
CA ALA A 215 -5.13 15.34 -1.68
C ALA A 215 -6.04 16.41 -1.06
N LEU A 216 -5.47 17.47 -0.47
CA LEU A 216 -6.25 18.59 0.08
C LEU A 216 -7.08 19.30 -0.99
N ASP A 217 -6.50 19.52 -2.17
CA ASP A 217 -7.23 20.15 -3.28
C ASP A 217 -8.43 19.29 -3.72
N ARG A 218 -8.24 17.97 -3.87
CA ARG A 218 -9.34 17.05 -4.21
C ARG A 218 -10.40 16.96 -3.12
N LEU A 219 -10.01 16.99 -1.84
CA LEU A 219 -10.95 16.98 -0.73
C LEU A 219 -11.78 18.26 -0.63
N ARG A 220 -11.26 19.42 -1.07
CA ARG A 220 -12.04 20.67 -1.13
C ARG A 220 -13.18 20.62 -2.13
N GLU A 221 -13.04 19.80 -3.17
CA GLU A 221 -14.02 19.66 -4.25
C GLU A 221 -15.00 18.50 -4.03
N ALA A 222 -14.67 17.55 -3.15
CA ALA A 222 -15.46 16.34 -2.94
C ALA A 222 -16.51 16.49 -1.81
N ALA A 223 -17.63 15.77 -1.95
CA ALA A 223 -18.64 15.65 -0.90
C ALA A 223 -18.32 14.44 0.00
N TRP A 224 -17.51 14.65 1.05
CA TRP A 224 -17.08 13.58 1.97
C TRP A 224 -17.25 13.94 3.45
N LEU A 225 -17.66 15.17 3.76
CA LEU A 225 -17.87 15.58 5.15
C LEU A 225 -19.02 14.78 5.78
N PRO A 226 -18.83 14.23 6.99
CA PRO A 226 -19.90 13.57 7.71
C PRO A 226 -21.10 14.50 7.87
N VAL A 227 -22.25 14.08 7.36
CA VAL A 227 -23.50 14.83 7.56
C VAL A 227 -23.97 14.61 9.00
N THR A 228 -24.06 15.69 9.77
CA THR A 228 -24.71 15.66 11.09
C THR A 228 -26.23 15.66 10.90
N GLY A 229 -26.80 14.49 10.61
CA GLY A 229 -28.24 14.27 10.57
C GLY A 229 -28.75 13.79 11.93
N ALA A 230 -29.49 14.65 12.63
CA ALA A 230 -30.01 14.46 13.98
C ALA A 230 -30.98 13.27 14.11
N ASP A 231 -30.81 12.47 15.17
CA ASP A 231 -31.87 11.61 15.68
C ASP A 231 -33.04 12.46 16.18
N GLY A 232 -34.13 12.44 15.42
CA GLY A 232 -35.49 12.28 15.93
C GLY A 232 -35.96 13.13 17.11
N GLY A 233 -35.77 14.45 17.07
CA GLY A 233 -36.41 15.38 18.01
C GLY A 233 -37.60 16.09 17.39
N ARG A 234 -38.79 15.47 17.45
CA ARG A 234 -40.08 16.10 17.13
C ARG A 234 -40.26 17.34 18.02
N GLN A 235 -40.18 18.55 17.46
CA GLN A 235 -40.59 19.77 18.16
C GLN A 235 -42.11 19.99 17.97
N PRO A 236 -42.86 20.35 19.03
CA PRO A 236 -44.28 20.67 18.94
C PRO A 236 -44.53 22.00 18.23
#